data_AF-A0A2G6QRF4-F1
#
_entry.id   AF-A0A2G6QRF4-F1
#
_cell.length_a   1.000
_cell.length_b   1.000
_cell.length_c   1.000
_cell.angle_alpha   90.00
_cell.angle_beta   90.00
_cell.angle_gamma   90.00
#
_symmetry.space_group_name_H-M   'P 1'
#
loop_
_entity.id
_entity.type
_entity.pdbx_description
1 polymer ?
#
loop_
_entity_poly.entity_id
_entity_poly.type
_entity_poly.pdbx_seq_one_letter_code
_entity_poly.pdbx_strand_id
1 'polypeptide(L)'
;MSQFISVFDMLKIGVGPSSSHTLGPWRASQQWIDSLKKNNIFDDITNVKIDLYGSLSLTGKGHATDLAVLLGLSGTDPEYIPVEDIQNVIDKIKSDKKLNFNNEKLLDFEFENVVFNRDFLPYYSIGGGFVIQEDVQKDYDIEISPVNFPYPINRASELEKYCEIYDIKISEIVLENELVLKTTNEINHELQRIWDTMLECMYIGCHTEGKLPGGLNVKRRAFESHKKLIKDAHYTDKNDWIDAIRSVEVKFREILKWVSCFALAVN
;
A
#
# COMPACT_ATOMS: atom_id res chain seq x y z
N MET A 1 12.46 -22.63 8.29
CA MET A 1 12.59 -22.31 6.85
C MET A 1 13.03 -20.86 6.75
N SER A 2 14.14 -20.57 6.06
CA SER A 2 14.47 -19.18 5.71
C SER A 2 13.59 -18.79 4.54
N GLN A 3 12.66 -17.85 4.76
CA GLN A 3 11.86 -17.29 3.68
C GLN A 3 12.68 -16.26 2.90
N PHE A 4 12.52 -16.27 1.58
CA PHE A 4 13.12 -15.27 0.71
C PHE A 4 12.31 -13.98 0.80
N ILE A 5 12.96 -12.82 0.66
CA ILE A 5 12.31 -11.51 0.62
C ILE A 5 12.66 -10.85 -0.71
N SER A 6 11.65 -10.67 -1.57
CA SER A 6 11.79 -9.90 -2.81
C SER A 6 11.83 -8.40 -2.51
N VAL A 7 12.48 -7.63 -3.38
CA VAL A 7 12.37 -6.15 -3.36
C VAL A 7 10.90 -5.69 -3.45
N PHE A 8 10.06 -6.44 -4.16
CA PHE A 8 8.62 -6.16 -4.32
C PHE A 8 7.78 -6.63 -3.12
N ASP A 9 8.37 -7.38 -2.19
CA ASP A 9 7.73 -7.65 -0.89
C ASP A 9 7.94 -6.48 0.08
N MET A 10 9.03 -5.72 -0.09
CA MET A 10 9.35 -4.52 0.68
C MET A 10 8.67 -3.26 0.13
N LEU A 11 8.65 -3.12 -1.21
CA LEU A 11 8.08 -1.96 -1.91
C LEU A 11 6.76 -2.37 -2.55
N LYS A 12 5.65 -2.04 -1.88
CA LYS A 12 4.29 -2.35 -2.33
C LYS A 12 3.53 -1.06 -2.63
N ILE A 13 2.85 -1.03 -3.77
CA ILE A 13 1.92 0.03 -4.11
C ILE A 13 0.60 -0.22 -3.36
N GLY A 14 0.01 0.85 -2.85
CA GLY A 14 -1.25 0.78 -2.14
C GLY A 14 -1.74 2.14 -1.68
N VAL A 15 -2.89 2.14 -1.01
CA VAL A 15 -3.53 3.32 -0.43
C VAL A 15 -3.19 3.45 1.06
N GLY A 16 -2.80 4.65 1.47
CA GLY A 16 -2.59 5.03 2.88
C GLY A 16 -3.90 5.24 3.65
N PRO A 17 -3.86 5.58 4.95
CA PRO A 17 -2.67 6.04 5.68
C PRO A 17 -1.84 4.94 6.34
N SER A 18 -2.29 3.68 6.38
CA SER A 18 -1.62 2.64 7.15
C SER A 18 -1.62 1.27 6.46
N SER A 19 -0.46 0.63 6.38
CA SER A 19 -0.37 -0.73 5.83
C SER A 19 -1.15 -1.75 6.68
N SER A 20 -1.09 -1.66 8.01
CA SER A 20 -1.77 -2.62 8.91
C SER A 20 -3.24 -2.30 9.16
N HIS A 21 -3.64 -1.03 9.06
CA HIS A 21 -5.02 -0.62 9.37
C HIS A 21 -5.83 -0.23 8.14
N THR A 22 -5.21 -0.11 6.96
CA THR A 22 -5.88 0.17 5.69
C THR A 22 -5.66 -0.97 4.71
N LEU A 23 -4.41 -1.25 4.31
CA LEU A 23 -4.15 -2.29 3.31
C LEU A 23 -4.48 -3.70 3.81
N GLY A 24 -4.04 -4.07 5.01
CA GLY A 24 -4.31 -5.38 5.61
C GLY A 24 -5.81 -5.72 5.64
N PRO A 25 -6.66 -4.87 6.26
CA PRO A 25 -8.10 -5.10 6.32
C PRO A 25 -8.77 -5.17 4.94
N TRP A 26 -8.34 -4.33 3.99
CA TRP A 26 -8.83 -4.36 2.62
C TRP A 26 -8.52 -5.71 1.93
N ARG A 27 -7.27 -6.16 2.03
CA ARG A 27 -6.84 -7.47 1.50
C ARG A 27 -7.55 -8.63 2.22
N ALA A 28 -7.78 -8.53 3.52
CA ALA A 28 -8.53 -9.53 4.27
C ALA A 28 -9.97 -9.68 3.77
N SER A 29 -10.63 -8.56 3.41
CA SER A 29 -11.97 -8.61 2.79
C SER A 29 -11.98 -9.30 1.43
N GLN A 30 -10.99 -9.03 0.58
CA GLN A 30 -10.85 -9.70 -0.71
C GLN A 30 -10.61 -11.21 -0.53
N GLN A 31 -9.71 -11.60 0.37
CA GLN A 31 -9.43 -13.01 0.67
C GLN A 31 -10.64 -13.74 1.23
N TRP A 32 -11.46 -13.06 2.05
CA TRP A 32 -12.71 -13.64 2.53
C TRP A 32 -13.65 -13.94 1.37
N ILE A 33 -13.83 -13.00 0.44
CA ILE A 33 -14.64 -13.23 -0.77
C ILE A 33 -14.11 -14.40 -1.60
N ASP A 34 -12.80 -14.47 -1.83
CA ASP A 34 -12.18 -15.56 -2.57
C ASP A 34 -12.44 -16.92 -1.90
N SER A 35 -12.37 -16.97 -0.56
CA SER A 35 -12.72 -18.16 0.21
C SER A 35 -14.20 -18.54 0.05
N LEU A 36 -15.13 -17.57 0.10
CA LEU A 36 -16.56 -17.84 -0.11
C LEU A 36 -16.82 -18.42 -1.51
N LYS A 37 -16.17 -17.88 -2.54
CA LYS A 37 -16.26 -18.35 -3.92
C LYS A 37 -15.69 -19.75 -4.07
N LYS A 38 -14.50 -20.01 -3.52
CA LYS A 38 -13.85 -21.32 -3.53
C LYS A 38 -14.69 -22.41 -2.86
N ASN A 39 -15.47 -22.04 -1.83
CA ASN A 39 -16.38 -22.94 -1.13
C ASN A 39 -17.81 -22.97 -1.71
N ASN A 40 -18.07 -22.27 -2.83
CA ASN A 40 -19.39 -22.17 -3.48
C ASN A 40 -20.51 -21.65 -2.57
N ILE A 41 -20.21 -20.77 -1.62
CA ILE A 41 -21.20 -20.18 -0.70
C ILE A 41 -21.38 -18.67 -0.91
N PHE A 42 -20.68 -18.08 -1.88
CA PHE A 42 -20.77 -16.65 -2.19
C PHE A 42 -22.20 -16.21 -2.56
N ASP A 43 -22.88 -16.98 -3.40
CA ASP A 43 -24.23 -16.64 -3.87
C ASP A 43 -25.30 -16.71 -2.77
N ASP A 44 -25.04 -17.51 -1.73
CA ASP A 44 -25.94 -17.69 -0.58
C ASP A 44 -25.86 -16.53 0.43
N ILE A 45 -24.85 -15.65 0.33
CA ILE A 45 -24.67 -14.53 1.25
C ILE A 45 -25.78 -13.50 1.04
N THR A 46 -26.60 -13.27 2.06
CA THR A 46 -27.67 -12.24 2.04
C THR A 46 -27.31 -10.98 2.81
N ASN A 47 -26.42 -11.09 3.81
CA ASN A 47 -26.09 -9.99 4.72
C ASN A 47 -24.61 -10.09 5.14
N VAL A 48 -23.99 -8.93 5.39
CA VAL A 48 -22.62 -8.83 5.88
C VAL A 48 -22.60 -7.99 7.16
N LYS A 49 -21.85 -8.47 8.15
CA LYS A 49 -21.53 -7.76 9.39
C LYS A 49 -20.01 -7.83 9.59
N ILE A 50 -19.43 -6.72 10.01
CA ILE A 50 -17.99 -6.59 10.23
C ILE A 50 -17.78 -6.24 11.70
N ASP A 51 -17.02 -7.08 12.41
CA ASP A 51 -16.64 -6.84 13.79
C ASP A 51 -15.13 -6.67 13.87
N LEU A 52 -14.68 -5.46 14.22
CA LEU A 52 -13.28 -5.10 14.39
C LEU A 52 -12.90 -5.21 15.87
N TYR A 53 -11.75 -5.78 16.19
CA TYR A 53 -11.28 -6.03 17.57
C TYR A 53 -9.85 -5.51 17.80
N GLY A 54 -9.43 -5.44 19.06
CA GLY A 54 -8.06 -5.15 19.46
C GLY A 54 -7.51 -3.80 18.95
N SER A 55 -6.24 -3.76 18.57
CA SER A 55 -5.56 -2.54 18.06
C SER A 55 -6.25 -1.96 16.82
N LEU A 56 -6.73 -2.85 15.94
CA LEU A 56 -7.45 -2.50 14.73
C LEU A 56 -8.74 -1.74 15.04
N SER A 57 -9.44 -2.12 16.09
CA SER A 57 -10.63 -1.42 16.56
C SER A 57 -10.29 -0.07 17.22
N LEU A 58 -9.29 -0.06 18.12
CA LEU A 58 -8.96 1.13 18.92
C LEU A 58 -8.56 2.34 18.08
N THR A 59 -7.84 2.13 16.99
CA THR A 59 -7.33 3.21 16.14
C THR A 59 -7.94 3.23 14.73
N GLY A 60 -8.81 2.26 14.40
CA GLY A 60 -9.23 2.03 13.03
C GLY A 60 -9.99 3.19 12.40
N LYS A 61 -10.79 3.95 13.15
CA LYS A 61 -11.46 5.16 12.62
C LYS A 61 -10.48 6.23 12.15
N GLY A 62 -9.36 6.42 12.88
CA GLY A 62 -8.32 7.38 12.49
C GLY A 62 -7.52 6.91 11.26
N HIS A 63 -7.46 5.60 11.04
CA HIS A 63 -6.76 4.97 9.92
C HIS A 63 -7.69 4.51 8.79
N ALA A 64 -8.97 4.90 8.83
CA ALA A 64 -10.01 4.53 7.86
C ALA A 64 -10.18 3.01 7.64
N THR A 65 -10.01 2.20 8.68
CA THR A 65 -10.16 0.73 8.63
C THR A 65 -11.56 0.30 8.22
N ASP A 66 -12.58 0.98 8.73
CA ASP A 66 -13.97 0.77 8.31
C ASP A 66 -14.13 0.96 6.80
N LEU A 67 -13.61 2.06 6.26
CA LEU A 67 -13.67 2.33 4.83
C LEU A 67 -12.89 1.28 4.03
N ALA A 68 -11.70 0.91 4.49
CA ALA A 68 -10.85 -0.08 3.82
C ALA A 68 -11.54 -1.45 3.69
N VAL A 69 -12.19 -1.92 4.76
CA VAL A 69 -12.96 -3.16 4.71
C VAL A 69 -14.12 -3.06 3.72
N LEU A 70 -14.86 -1.94 3.72
CA LEU A 70 -15.98 -1.76 2.78
C LEU A 70 -15.52 -1.68 1.32
N LEU A 71 -14.38 -1.04 1.05
CA LEU A 71 -13.80 -0.99 -0.29
C LEU A 71 -13.36 -2.37 -0.76
N GLY A 72 -12.72 -3.16 0.11
CA GLY A 72 -12.36 -4.55 -0.19
C GLY A 72 -13.57 -5.44 -0.42
N LEU A 73 -14.60 -5.31 0.42
CA LEU A 73 -15.87 -6.02 0.22
C LEU A 73 -16.61 -5.59 -1.05
N SER A 74 -16.37 -4.37 -1.53
CA SER A 74 -16.93 -3.87 -2.80
C SER A 74 -16.19 -4.41 -4.04
N GLY A 75 -15.18 -5.25 -3.87
CA GLY A 75 -14.39 -5.83 -4.96
C GLY A 75 -13.34 -4.89 -5.56
N THR A 76 -13.04 -3.77 -4.90
CA THR A 76 -12.00 -2.84 -5.37
C THR A 76 -10.62 -3.30 -4.92
N ASP A 77 -9.57 -2.92 -5.65
CA ASP A 77 -8.18 -3.26 -5.32
C ASP A 77 -7.40 -2.03 -4.84
N PRO A 78 -6.76 -2.07 -3.66
CA PRO A 78 -6.05 -0.91 -3.11
C PRO A 78 -4.80 -0.52 -3.92
N GLU A 79 -4.33 -1.37 -4.83
CA GLU A 79 -3.19 -1.07 -5.71
C GLU A 79 -3.62 -0.33 -6.99
N TYR A 80 -4.87 -0.54 -7.44
CA TYR A 80 -5.34 -0.09 -8.76
C TYR A 80 -6.53 0.85 -8.73
N ILE A 81 -7.20 1.02 -7.58
CA ILE A 81 -8.32 1.95 -7.45
C ILE A 81 -7.85 3.41 -7.65
N PRO A 82 -8.52 4.18 -8.54
CA PRO A 82 -8.32 5.62 -8.61
C PRO A 82 -8.67 6.29 -7.27
N VAL A 83 -7.81 7.16 -6.75
CA VAL A 83 -7.97 7.75 -5.41
C VAL A 83 -9.25 8.60 -5.33
N GLU A 84 -9.63 9.24 -6.44
CA GLU A 84 -10.85 10.03 -6.60
C GLU A 84 -12.13 9.19 -6.48
N ASP A 85 -12.07 7.89 -6.78
CA ASP A 85 -13.24 6.99 -6.72
C ASP A 85 -13.51 6.45 -5.32
N ILE A 86 -12.51 6.47 -4.43
CA ILE A 86 -12.64 5.97 -3.05
C ILE A 86 -13.82 6.63 -2.34
N GLN A 87 -13.90 7.95 -2.39
CA GLN A 87 -14.97 8.69 -1.71
C GLN A 87 -16.34 8.39 -2.33
N ASN A 88 -16.40 8.26 -3.67
CA ASN A 88 -17.63 7.96 -4.40
C ASN A 88 -18.20 6.59 -4.01
N VAL A 89 -17.35 5.57 -3.85
CA VAL A 89 -17.78 4.23 -3.41
C VAL A 89 -18.36 4.29 -2.00
N ILE A 90 -17.67 4.95 -1.08
CA ILE A 90 -18.12 5.10 0.31
C ILE A 90 -19.43 5.88 0.41
N ASP A 91 -19.56 6.98 -0.35
CA ASP A 91 -20.76 7.82 -0.32
C ASP A 91 -21.98 7.09 -0.87
N LYS A 92 -21.82 6.27 -1.92
CA LYS A 92 -22.90 5.40 -2.42
C LYS A 92 -23.36 4.39 -1.38
N ILE A 93 -22.43 3.75 -0.66
CA ILE A 93 -22.81 2.81 0.42
C ILE A 93 -23.63 3.53 1.49
N LYS A 94 -23.24 4.75 1.86
CA LYS A 94 -23.96 5.56 2.86
C LYS A 94 -25.33 6.04 2.37
N SER A 95 -25.43 6.50 1.12
CA SER A 95 -26.67 7.05 0.58
C SER A 95 -27.70 5.97 0.28
N ASP A 96 -27.25 4.89 -0.35
CA ASP A 96 -28.13 3.87 -0.91
C ASP A 96 -28.44 2.79 0.14
N LYS A 97 -27.68 2.76 1.24
CA LYS A 97 -27.70 1.70 2.26
C LYS A 97 -27.52 0.32 1.65
N LYS A 98 -26.62 0.25 0.65
CA LYS A 98 -26.33 -0.96 -0.10
C LYS A 98 -24.83 -1.12 -0.32
N LEU A 99 -24.36 -2.35 -0.15
CA LEU A 99 -23.00 -2.75 -0.48
C LEU A 99 -23.03 -3.46 -1.83
N ASN A 100 -22.20 -2.98 -2.77
CA ASN A 100 -21.98 -3.67 -4.04
C ASN A 100 -20.95 -4.80 -3.84
N PHE A 101 -21.38 -5.88 -3.20
CA PHE A 101 -20.56 -6.98 -2.76
C PHE A 101 -19.83 -7.67 -3.92
N ASN A 102 -18.50 -7.66 -3.84
CA ASN A 102 -17.56 -8.04 -4.88
C ASN A 102 -17.83 -7.45 -6.27
N ASN A 103 -18.52 -6.30 -6.36
CA ASN A 103 -19.01 -5.74 -7.61
C ASN A 103 -19.92 -6.69 -8.43
N GLU A 104 -20.55 -7.66 -7.77
CA GLU A 104 -21.37 -8.71 -8.41
C GLU A 104 -22.79 -8.76 -7.83
N LYS A 105 -22.96 -8.44 -6.55
CA LYS A 105 -24.24 -8.57 -5.85
C LYS A 105 -24.51 -7.35 -4.97
N LEU A 106 -25.70 -6.77 -5.09
CA LEU A 106 -26.15 -5.73 -4.17
C LEU A 106 -26.73 -6.37 -2.90
N LEU A 107 -26.16 -6.03 -1.76
CA LEU A 107 -26.64 -6.44 -0.43
C LEU A 107 -27.12 -5.21 0.34
N ASP A 108 -28.22 -5.34 1.08
CA ASP A 108 -28.63 -4.30 2.03
C ASP A 108 -27.57 -4.18 3.13
N PHE A 109 -27.08 -2.96 3.34
CA PHE A 109 -25.96 -2.71 4.23
C PHE A 109 -26.07 -1.34 4.88
N GLU A 110 -26.03 -1.30 6.21
CA GLU A 110 -25.94 -0.06 6.97
C GLU A 110 -24.53 0.08 7.56
N PHE A 111 -24.04 1.31 7.69
CA PHE A 111 -22.68 1.56 8.18
C PHE A 111 -22.49 1.09 9.63
N GLU A 112 -23.58 1.02 10.39
CA GLU A 112 -23.69 0.46 11.73
C GLU A 112 -23.36 -1.05 11.78
N ASN A 113 -23.37 -1.75 10.64
CA ASN A 113 -22.91 -3.13 10.54
C ASN A 113 -21.38 -3.24 10.66
N VAL A 114 -20.63 -2.13 10.63
CA VAL A 114 -19.22 -2.08 10.98
C VAL A 114 -19.07 -1.71 12.45
N VAL A 115 -18.82 -2.72 13.28
CA VAL A 115 -18.78 -2.58 14.74
C VAL A 115 -17.33 -2.57 15.22
N PHE A 116 -16.98 -1.51 15.96
CA PHE A 116 -15.70 -1.37 16.64
C PHE A 116 -15.83 -1.89 18.08
N ASN A 117 -15.33 -3.10 18.34
CA ASN A 117 -15.39 -3.74 19.65
C ASN A 117 -14.16 -3.37 20.50
N ARG A 118 -14.35 -3.18 21.81
CA ARG A 118 -13.25 -2.85 22.74
C ARG A 118 -12.48 -4.09 23.23
N ASP A 119 -13.07 -5.26 23.06
CA ASP A 119 -12.48 -6.51 23.50
C ASP A 119 -11.31 -6.93 22.58
N PHE A 120 -10.37 -7.68 23.15
CA PHE A 120 -9.30 -8.33 22.42
C PHE A 120 -9.65 -9.81 22.30
N LEU A 121 -9.82 -10.29 21.07
CA LEU A 121 -9.99 -11.71 20.83
C LEU A 121 -8.61 -12.39 20.74
N PRO A 122 -8.49 -13.64 21.19
CA PRO A 122 -7.24 -14.40 21.09
C PRO A 122 -6.90 -14.83 19.65
N TYR A 123 -7.79 -14.58 18.68
CA TYR A 123 -7.63 -14.91 17.26
C TYR A 123 -8.43 -13.94 16.37
N TYR A 124 -8.01 -13.78 15.11
CA TYR A 124 -8.73 -13.01 14.09
C TYR A 124 -9.74 -13.93 13.38
N SER A 125 -11.03 -13.80 13.68
CA SER A 125 -12.10 -14.56 13.01
C SER A 125 -12.85 -13.65 12.03
N ILE A 126 -13.01 -14.10 10.79
CA ILE A 126 -13.78 -13.39 9.76
C ILE A 126 -15.20 -13.96 9.60
N GLY A 127 -15.68 -14.74 10.59
CA GLY A 127 -17.00 -15.37 10.57
C GLY A 127 -17.03 -16.65 9.72
N GLY A 128 -18.07 -17.48 9.88
CA GLY A 128 -18.22 -18.75 9.13
C GLY A 128 -17.24 -19.88 9.49
N GLY A 129 -16.45 -19.72 10.55
CA GLY A 129 -15.40 -20.67 10.95
C GLY A 129 -14.01 -20.38 10.34
N PHE A 130 -13.83 -19.24 9.68
CA PHE A 130 -12.58 -18.87 9.02
C PHE A 130 -11.71 -17.94 9.89
N VAL A 131 -10.40 -18.17 9.88
CA VAL A 131 -9.37 -17.36 10.53
C VAL A 131 -8.34 -16.99 9.47
N ILE A 132 -8.09 -15.70 9.27
CA ILE A 132 -7.00 -15.19 8.42
C ILE A 132 -6.01 -14.49 9.35
N GLN A 133 -4.75 -14.91 9.30
CA GLN A 133 -3.65 -14.32 10.03
C GLN A 133 -2.91 -13.35 9.09
N GLU A 134 -2.45 -12.21 9.61
CA GLU A 134 -1.73 -11.16 8.86
C GLU A 134 -0.48 -11.67 8.13
N ASP A 135 0.07 -12.81 8.56
CA ASP A 135 1.06 -13.55 7.78
C ASP A 135 0.35 -14.23 6.61
N VAL A 136 0.20 -13.46 5.53
CA VAL A 136 0.22 -14.03 4.20
C VAL A 136 1.58 -14.71 4.07
N GLN A 137 1.67 -15.96 4.52
CA GLN A 137 2.63 -16.91 4.01
C GLN A 137 2.39 -16.94 2.51
N LYS A 138 3.13 -16.10 1.78
CA LYS A 138 3.45 -16.44 0.41
C LYS A 138 4.26 -17.72 0.55
N ASP A 139 3.59 -18.85 0.36
CA ASP A 139 4.25 -20.10 0.04
C ASP A 139 4.94 -19.90 -1.30
N TYR A 140 6.08 -19.20 -1.29
CA TYR A 140 7.13 -19.58 -2.19
C TYR A 140 7.52 -20.97 -1.71
N ASP A 141 7.03 -22.01 -2.38
CA ASP A 141 7.42 -23.42 -2.19
C ASP A 141 8.92 -23.66 -2.50
N ILE A 142 9.72 -22.60 -2.58
CA ILE A 142 11.13 -22.60 -2.94
C ILE A 142 11.92 -22.53 -1.63
N GLU A 143 12.48 -23.67 -1.22
CA GLU A 143 13.54 -23.66 -0.21
C GLU A 143 14.75 -22.87 -0.75
N ILE A 144 15.21 -21.88 0.05
CA ILE A 144 16.42 -21.14 -0.29
C ILE A 144 17.59 -22.11 -0.25
N SER A 145 18.22 -22.29 -1.40
CA SER A 145 19.49 -22.97 -1.52
C SER A 145 20.38 -22.22 -2.52
N PRO A 146 21.71 -22.38 -2.43
CA PRO A 146 22.61 -21.88 -3.46
C PRO A 146 22.34 -22.46 -4.86
N VAL A 147 21.51 -23.51 -4.96
CA VAL A 147 21.07 -24.10 -6.23
C VAL A 147 19.99 -23.23 -6.88
N ASN A 148 19.15 -22.58 -6.07
CA ASN A 148 18.03 -21.78 -6.56
C ASN A 148 18.36 -20.27 -6.57
N PHE A 149 19.13 -19.78 -5.59
CA PHE A 149 19.53 -18.37 -5.51
C PHE A 149 21.05 -18.22 -5.65
N PRO A 150 21.57 -17.40 -6.58
CA PRO A 150 23.00 -17.23 -6.79
C PRO A 150 23.76 -16.69 -5.58
N TYR A 151 23.12 -15.80 -4.81
CA TYR A 151 23.76 -15.08 -3.70
C TYR A 151 22.85 -15.01 -2.46
N PRO A 152 22.56 -16.13 -1.78
CA PRO A 152 21.75 -16.11 -0.57
C PRO A 152 22.44 -15.30 0.53
N ILE A 153 21.71 -14.37 1.15
CA ILE A 153 22.22 -13.46 2.18
C ILE A 153 21.36 -13.57 3.44
N ASN A 154 21.99 -13.90 4.55
CA ASN A 154 21.41 -13.86 5.89
C ASN A 154 22.15 -12.83 6.77
N ARG A 155 23.44 -12.59 6.51
CA ARG A 155 24.26 -11.62 7.25
C ARG A 155 24.94 -10.63 6.33
N ALA A 156 25.16 -9.41 6.83
CA ALA A 156 25.89 -8.38 6.10
C ALA A 156 27.31 -8.83 5.65
N SER A 157 27.98 -9.67 6.46
CA SER A 157 29.29 -10.24 6.12
C SER A 157 29.28 -11.14 4.88
N GLU A 158 28.14 -11.79 4.57
CA GLU A 158 28.01 -12.60 3.36
C GLU A 158 27.86 -11.72 2.13
N LEU A 159 27.08 -10.64 2.24
CA LEU A 159 26.95 -9.63 1.20
C LEU A 159 28.29 -8.98 0.87
N GLU A 160 29.04 -8.56 1.89
CA GLU A 160 30.41 -8.02 1.75
C GLU A 160 31.33 -9.00 1.03
N LYS A 161 31.32 -10.27 1.46
CA LYS A 161 32.12 -11.33 0.85
C LYS A 161 31.78 -11.55 -0.63
N TYR A 162 30.51 -11.49 -1.03
CA TYR A 162 30.14 -11.59 -2.44
C TYR A 162 30.65 -10.40 -3.26
N CYS A 163 30.52 -9.18 -2.74
CA CYS A 163 31.06 -7.99 -3.39
C CYS A 163 32.58 -8.09 -3.58
N GLU A 164 33.32 -8.54 -2.56
CA GLU A 164 34.78 -8.68 -2.62
C GLU A 164 35.25 -9.80 -3.56
N ILE A 165 34.60 -10.97 -3.53
CA ILE A 165 35.02 -12.13 -4.33
C ILE A 165 34.70 -11.93 -5.81
N TYR A 166 33.54 -11.36 -6.12
CA TYR A 166 33.04 -11.27 -7.49
C TYR A 166 33.21 -9.88 -8.12
N ASP A 167 33.68 -8.88 -7.37
CA ASP A 167 33.83 -7.49 -7.82
C ASP A 167 32.53 -6.91 -8.40
N ILE A 168 31.41 -7.17 -7.72
CA ILE A 168 30.06 -6.73 -8.10
C ILE A 168 29.44 -5.84 -7.02
N LYS A 169 28.51 -4.98 -7.42
CA LYS A 169 27.76 -4.11 -6.50
C LYS A 169 26.66 -4.88 -5.79
N ILE A 170 26.25 -4.35 -4.63
CA ILE A 170 25.07 -4.83 -3.90
C ILE A 170 23.83 -4.89 -4.81
N SER A 171 23.63 -3.89 -5.68
CA SER A 171 22.50 -3.87 -6.60
C SER A 171 22.51 -4.99 -7.63
N GLU A 172 23.70 -5.42 -8.06
CA GLU A 172 23.87 -6.54 -9.01
C GLU A 172 23.55 -7.86 -8.29
N ILE A 173 24.01 -8.03 -7.05
CA ILE A 173 23.67 -9.17 -6.21
C ILE A 173 22.14 -9.28 -6.01
N VAL A 174 21.48 -8.16 -5.69
CA VAL A 174 20.02 -8.12 -5.50
C VAL A 174 19.29 -8.45 -6.80
N LEU A 175 19.76 -7.93 -7.95
CA LEU A 175 19.18 -8.21 -9.26
C LEU A 175 19.30 -9.69 -9.62
N GLU A 176 20.47 -10.29 -9.45
CA GLU A 176 20.72 -11.70 -9.77
C GLU A 176 19.86 -12.65 -8.92
N ASN A 177 19.63 -12.31 -7.64
CA ASN A 177 18.69 -13.06 -6.81
C ASN A 177 17.23 -12.87 -7.25
N GLU A 178 16.83 -11.67 -7.67
CA GLU A 178 15.44 -11.43 -8.08
C GLU A 178 15.12 -12.05 -9.44
N LEU A 179 16.12 -12.22 -10.31
CA LEU A 179 16.00 -12.92 -11.61
C LEU A 179 15.62 -14.39 -11.48
N VAL A 180 15.76 -14.98 -10.28
CA VAL A 180 15.28 -16.32 -9.96
C VAL A 180 13.75 -16.37 -9.95
N LEU A 181 13.11 -15.27 -9.55
CA LEU A 181 11.66 -15.20 -9.37
C LEU A 181 10.94 -14.54 -10.54
N LYS A 182 11.59 -13.58 -11.20
CA LYS A 182 10.97 -12.73 -12.22
C LYS A 182 11.94 -12.49 -13.37
N THR A 183 11.41 -12.34 -14.57
CA THR A 183 12.20 -11.95 -15.73
C THR A 183 12.67 -10.50 -15.61
N THR A 184 13.73 -10.14 -16.33
CA THR A 184 14.23 -8.75 -16.41
C THR A 184 13.14 -7.76 -16.82
N ASN A 185 12.23 -8.16 -17.71
CA ASN A 185 11.13 -7.31 -18.16
C ASN A 185 10.12 -7.05 -17.03
N GLU A 186 9.75 -8.07 -16.27
CA GLU A 186 8.86 -7.93 -15.11
C GLU A 186 9.50 -7.07 -14.03
N ILE A 187 10.79 -7.28 -13.72
CA ILE A 187 11.53 -6.48 -12.73
C ILE A 187 11.55 -5.01 -13.13
N ASN A 188 11.95 -4.71 -14.37
CA ASN A 188 12.00 -3.33 -14.86
C ASN A 188 10.62 -2.67 -14.90
N HIS A 189 9.60 -3.42 -15.31
CA HIS A 189 8.22 -2.93 -15.33
C HIS A 189 7.73 -2.56 -13.92
N GLU A 190 7.94 -3.44 -12.95
CA GLU A 190 7.49 -3.22 -11.57
C GLU A 190 8.28 -2.10 -10.87
N LEU A 191 9.60 -2.01 -11.09
CA LEU A 191 10.39 -0.88 -10.60
C LEU A 191 9.93 0.46 -11.20
N GLN A 192 9.59 0.48 -12.49
CA GLN A 192 9.05 1.66 -13.16
C GLN A 192 7.69 2.05 -12.58
N ARG A 193 6.79 1.07 -12.37
CA ARG A 193 5.49 1.32 -11.70
C ARG A 193 5.68 1.95 -10.32
N ILE A 194 6.56 1.39 -9.49
CA ILE A 194 6.85 1.92 -8.15
C ILE A 194 7.37 3.36 -8.24
N TRP A 195 8.31 3.62 -9.13
CA TRP A 195 8.84 4.97 -9.36
C TRP A 195 7.75 5.95 -9.79
N ASP A 196 6.93 5.58 -10.77
CA ASP A 196 5.87 6.44 -11.30
C ASP A 196 4.80 6.75 -10.24
N THR A 197 4.47 5.77 -9.39
CA THR A 197 3.59 5.98 -8.23
C THR A 197 4.22 6.89 -7.20
N MET A 198 5.50 6.71 -6.84
CA MET A 198 6.21 7.59 -5.91
C MET A 198 6.27 9.03 -6.44
N LEU A 199 6.59 9.19 -7.73
CA LEU A 199 6.66 10.49 -8.41
C LEU A 199 5.31 11.18 -8.40
N GLU A 200 4.24 10.45 -8.72
CA GLU A 200 2.88 10.97 -8.68
C GLU A 200 2.43 11.34 -7.28
N CYS A 201 2.73 10.51 -6.29
CA CYS A 201 2.45 10.80 -4.88
C CYS A 201 3.15 12.09 -4.42
N MET A 202 4.44 12.23 -4.71
CA MET A 202 5.20 13.46 -4.43
C MET A 202 4.61 14.67 -5.15
N TYR A 203 4.28 14.52 -6.44
CA TYR A 203 3.68 15.59 -7.24
C TYR A 203 2.35 16.04 -6.64
N ILE A 204 1.40 15.12 -6.40
CA ILE A 204 0.10 15.43 -5.80
C ILE A 204 0.31 16.10 -4.44
N GLY A 205 1.17 15.57 -3.58
CA GLY A 205 1.45 16.14 -2.25
C GLY A 205 2.03 17.55 -2.29
N CYS A 206 2.91 17.84 -3.25
CA CYS A 206 3.46 19.18 -3.49
C CYS A 206 2.43 20.16 -4.09
N HIS A 207 1.35 19.68 -4.69
CA HIS A 207 0.33 20.52 -5.34
C HIS A 207 -1.01 20.55 -4.58
N THR A 208 -1.12 19.87 -3.44
CA THR A 208 -2.35 19.80 -2.65
C THR A 208 -2.30 20.75 -1.44
N GLU A 209 -3.22 21.72 -1.42
CA GLU A 209 -3.43 22.64 -0.30
C GLU A 209 -4.37 22.06 0.77
N GLY A 210 -4.54 22.80 1.86
CA GLY A 210 -5.55 22.52 2.88
C GLY A 210 -4.99 21.87 4.15
N LYS A 211 -5.86 21.12 4.84
CA LYS A 211 -5.57 20.48 6.12
C LYS A 211 -5.66 18.97 5.98
N LEU A 212 -4.87 18.26 6.78
CA LEU A 212 -4.96 16.82 6.92
C LEU A 212 -6.29 16.43 7.60
N PRO A 213 -6.89 15.29 7.21
CA PRO A 213 -8.05 14.73 7.89
C PRO A 213 -7.70 14.28 9.33
N GLY A 214 -8.70 13.88 10.12
CA GLY A 214 -8.48 13.36 11.49
C GLY A 214 -8.64 14.38 12.62
N GLY A 215 -9.18 15.58 12.35
CA GLY A 215 -9.63 16.52 13.39
C GLY A 215 -8.54 17.33 14.11
N LEU A 216 -7.26 17.03 13.88
CA LEU A 216 -6.12 17.73 14.48
C LEU A 216 -5.79 19.08 13.83
N ASN A 217 -6.51 19.46 12.76
CA ASN A 217 -6.34 20.74 12.07
C ASN A 217 -4.90 21.00 11.55
N VAL A 218 -4.14 19.96 11.25
CA VAL A 218 -2.76 20.06 10.77
C VAL A 218 -2.75 20.57 9.32
N LYS A 219 -2.07 21.69 9.05
CA LYS A 219 -1.93 22.24 7.69
C LYS A 219 -0.98 21.35 6.86
N ARG A 220 -1.33 21.07 5.60
CA ARG A 220 -0.41 20.50 4.62
C ARG A 220 0.71 21.49 4.32
N ARG A 221 1.96 21.10 4.59
CA ARG A 221 3.13 22.01 4.52
C ARG A 221 3.92 21.89 3.22
N ALA A 222 3.78 20.77 2.51
CA ALA A 222 4.53 20.50 1.28
C ALA A 222 4.25 21.56 0.21
N PHE A 223 3.00 21.94 -0.02
CA PHE A 223 2.61 22.95 -1.00
C PHE A 223 3.38 24.28 -0.87
N GLU A 224 3.34 24.88 0.32
CA GLU A 224 4.02 26.16 0.57
C GLU A 224 5.54 26.04 0.49
N SER A 225 6.08 24.88 0.88
CA SER A 225 7.51 24.59 0.81
C SER A 225 7.96 24.47 -0.65
N HIS A 226 7.24 23.69 -1.44
CA HIS A 226 7.50 23.49 -2.86
C HIS A 226 7.41 24.81 -3.63
N LYS A 227 6.35 25.60 -3.43
CA LYS A 227 6.18 26.91 -4.09
C LYS A 227 7.37 27.85 -3.88
N LYS A 228 7.98 27.81 -2.69
CA LYS A 228 9.18 28.61 -2.37
C LYS A 228 10.46 28.07 -3.01
N LEU A 229 10.55 26.76 -3.20
CA LEU A 229 11.74 26.09 -3.72
C LEU A 229 11.77 26.07 -5.26
N ILE A 230 10.62 25.86 -5.90
CA ILE A 230 10.47 25.77 -7.36
C ILE A 230 10.58 27.14 -8.05
N LYS A 231 10.34 28.24 -7.31
CA LYS A 231 10.47 29.63 -7.77
C LYS A 231 9.62 29.86 -9.03
N ASP A 232 10.22 30.37 -10.10
CA ASP A 232 9.56 30.70 -11.37
C ASP A 232 9.70 29.59 -12.42
N ALA A 233 10.16 28.39 -12.04
CA ALA A 233 10.29 27.29 -12.99
C ALA A 233 8.90 26.82 -13.46
N HIS A 234 8.74 26.68 -14.78
CA HIS A 234 7.49 26.27 -15.41
C HIS A 234 7.50 24.78 -15.73
N TYR A 235 6.37 24.12 -15.49
CA TYR A 235 6.11 22.72 -15.80
C TYR A 235 4.59 22.52 -15.92
N THR A 236 4.17 21.46 -16.59
CA THR A 236 2.74 21.18 -16.85
C THR A 236 2.26 19.89 -16.20
N ASP A 237 3.17 18.94 -15.99
CA ASP A 237 2.87 17.64 -15.41
C ASP A 237 4.01 17.16 -14.48
N LYS A 238 3.86 15.95 -13.94
CA LYS A 238 4.82 15.32 -13.03
C LYS A 238 6.17 15.00 -13.68
N ASN A 239 6.23 14.81 -14.99
CA ASN A 239 7.44 14.43 -15.71
C ASN A 239 8.34 15.66 -15.92
N ASP A 240 7.77 16.71 -16.52
CA ASP A 240 8.48 17.98 -16.74
C ASP A 240 8.80 18.69 -15.42
N TRP A 241 8.06 18.39 -14.34
CA TRP A 241 8.32 18.92 -13.01
C TRP A 241 9.70 18.54 -12.47
N ILE A 242 10.20 17.34 -12.76
CA ILE A 242 11.55 16.92 -12.34
C ILE A 242 12.63 17.73 -13.05
N ASP A 243 12.46 17.99 -14.35
CA ASP A 243 13.39 18.80 -15.12
C ASP A 243 13.33 20.27 -14.69
N ALA A 244 12.14 20.78 -14.38
CA ALA A 244 11.97 22.10 -13.78
C ALA A 244 12.72 22.21 -12.45
N ILE A 245 12.61 21.22 -11.54
CA ILE A 245 13.38 21.20 -10.29
C ILE A 245 14.88 21.23 -10.55
N ARG A 246 15.36 20.43 -11.52
CA ARG A 246 16.79 20.36 -11.89
C ARG A 246 17.32 21.64 -12.52
N SER A 247 16.46 22.44 -13.15
CA SER A 247 16.81 23.74 -13.75
C SER A 247 17.05 24.84 -12.72
N VAL A 248 16.50 24.69 -11.50
CA VAL A 248 16.66 25.69 -10.44
C VAL A 248 18.06 25.60 -9.87
N GLU A 249 18.74 26.74 -9.73
CA GLU A 249 20.01 26.80 -8.98
C GLU A 249 19.74 26.40 -7.52
N VAL A 250 20.33 25.29 -7.09
CA VAL A 250 20.17 24.73 -5.74
C VAL A 250 21.44 24.95 -4.91
N LYS A 251 21.32 25.74 -3.85
CA LYS A 251 22.36 25.82 -2.80
C LYS A 251 22.26 24.59 -1.91
N PHE A 252 23.36 24.14 -1.29
CA PHE A 252 23.35 22.97 -0.40
C PHE A 252 22.22 22.99 0.66
N ARG A 253 21.91 24.16 1.22
CA ARG A 253 20.81 24.33 2.20
C ARG A 253 19.41 24.10 1.59
N GLU A 254 19.24 24.29 0.28
CA GLU A 254 17.99 24.02 -0.44
C GLU A 254 17.80 22.52 -0.72
N ILE A 255 18.88 21.72 -0.82
CA ILE A 255 18.78 20.26 -0.97
C ILE A 255 18.03 19.65 0.22
N LEU A 256 18.41 20.01 1.45
CA LEU A 256 17.74 19.51 2.66
C LEU A 256 16.27 19.94 2.75
N LYS A 257 15.94 21.12 2.19
CA LYS A 257 14.55 21.59 2.11
C LYS A 257 13.75 20.81 1.09
N TRP A 258 14.33 20.45 -0.06
CA TRP A 258 13.69 19.57 -1.04
C TRP A 258 13.42 18.19 -0.47
N VAL A 259 14.41 17.57 0.21
CA VAL A 259 14.20 16.28 0.90
C VAL A 259 13.06 16.37 1.91
N SER A 260 13.04 17.42 2.74
CA SER A 260 11.95 17.64 3.69
C SER A 260 10.60 17.87 3.00
N CYS A 261 10.60 18.60 1.89
CA CYS A 261 9.41 18.89 1.10
C CYS A 261 8.79 17.62 0.53
N PHE A 262 9.60 16.75 -0.09
CA PHE A 262 9.14 15.49 -0.66
C PHE A 262 8.68 14.52 0.43
N ALA A 263 9.40 14.42 1.55
CA ALA A 263 8.97 13.61 2.69
C ALA A 263 7.60 14.07 3.23
N LEU A 264 7.37 15.39 3.33
CA LEU A 264 6.08 15.95 3.73
C LEU A 264 5.00 15.89 2.65
N ALA A 265 5.36 15.69 1.38
CA ALA A 265 4.41 15.55 0.29
C ALA A 265 3.79 14.15 0.29
N VAL A 266 4.61 13.14 0.56
CA VAL A 266 4.20 11.73 0.61
C VAL A 266 3.42 11.39 1.88
N ASN A 267 3.68 12.07 3.01
CA ASN A 267 3.02 11.84 4.30
C ASN A 267 1.93 12.88 4.61
#